data_AF-A0A7J2SHF0-F1
#
_entry.id   AF-A0A7J2SHF0-F1
#
_cell.length_a   1.000
_cell.length_b   1.000
_cell.length_c   1.000
_cell.angle_alpha   90.00
_cell.angle_beta   90.00
_cell.angle_gamma   90.00
#
_symmetry.space_group_name_H-M   'P 1'
#
loop_
_entity.id
_entity.type
_entity.pdbx_description
1 polymer ?
#
loop_
_entity_poly.entity_id
_entity_poly.type
_entity_poly.pdbx_seq_one_letter_code
_entity_poly.pdbx_strand_id
1 'polypeptide(L)' 'MVKYSTISIPKELHEEIRRVVIEDPRFGYSSVAEFSLEAIKIRLEEIRNKLEEEKGLRKRKLKRIVQNIKKSLKK' A
#
# COMPACT_ATOMS: atom_id res chain seq x y z
N MET A 1 -5.84 -24.46 6.20
CA MET A 1 -5.43 -24.37 4.78
C MET A 1 -5.56 -22.94 4.33
N VAL A 2 -4.54 -22.34 3.72
CA VAL A 2 -4.63 -20.97 3.18
C VAL A 2 -5.55 -21.01 1.95
N LYS A 3 -6.53 -20.09 1.90
CA LYS A 3 -7.42 -19.95 0.75
C LYS A 3 -6.79 -18.96 -0.22
N TYR A 4 -6.59 -19.40 -1.46
CA TYR A 4 -6.04 -18.56 -2.52
C TYR A 4 -7.16 -18.10 -3.46
N SER A 5 -6.96 -16.95 -4.08
CA SER A 5 -7.78 -16.43 -5.17
C SER A 5 -6.90 -16.03 -6.34
N THR A 6 -7.45 -16.06 -7.55
CA THR A 6 -6.73 -15.69 -8.78
C THR A 6 -6.97 -14.22 -9.10
N ILE A 7 -5.93 -13.55 -9.60
CA ILE A 7 -6.02 -12.22 -10.20
C ILE A 7 -5.57 -12.31 -11.66
N SER A 8 -6.22 -11.54 -12.52
CA SER A 8 -5.88 -11.45 -13.94
C SER A 8 -5.26 -10.10 -14.25
N ILE A 9 -4.26 -10.08 -15.11
CA ILE A 9 -3.65 -8.86 -15.65
C ILE A 9 -3.70 -8.90 -17.19
N PRO A 10 -3.67 -7.75 -17.87
CA PRO A 10 -3.50 -7.71 -19.31
C PRO A 10 -2.29 -8.51 -19.76
N LYS A 11 -2.41 -9.21 -20.90
CA LYS A 11 -1.31 -10.05 -21.42
C LYS A 11 -0.08 -9.21 -21.70
N GLU A 12 -0.27 -8.00 -22.21
CA GLU A 12 0.79 -7.05 -22.54
C GLU A 12 1.62 -6.72 -21.30
N LEU A 13 0.96 -6.49 -20.16
CA LEU A 13 1.62 -6.21 -18.89
C LEU A 13 2.38 -7.45 -18.38
N HIS A 14 1.79 -8.63 -18.50
CA HIS A 14 2.48 -9.88 -18.14
C HIS A 14 3.77 -10.06 -18.96
N GLU A 15 3.71 -9.83 -20.27
CA GLU A 15 4.87 -9.95 -21.17
C GLU A 15 5.90 -8.84 -20.96
N GLU A 16 5.48 -7.64 -20.57
CA GLU A 16 6.38 -6.56 -20.18
C GLU A 16 7.16 -6.93 -18.91
N ILE A 17 6.46 -7.42 -17.86
CA ILE A 17 7.11 -7.88 -16.62
C ILE A 17 8.10 -9.01 -16.91
N ARG A 18 7.69 -9.99 -17.73
CA ARG A 18 8.58 -11.10 -18.12
C ARG A 18 9.88 -10.58 -18.73
N ARG A 19 9.78 -9.72 -19.75
CA ARG A 19 10.94 -9.20 -20.49
C ARG A 19 11.84 -8.28 -19.67
N VAL A 20 11.24 -7.42 -18.84
CA VAL A 20 12.00 -6.41 -18.10
C VAL A 20 12.59 -6.96 -16.80
N VAL A 21 11.87 -7.85 -16.12
CA VAL A 21 12.20 -8.26 -14.74
C VAL A 21 12.67 -9.71 -14.68
N ILE A 22 11.99 -10.64 -15.37
CA ILE A 22 12.27 -12.08 -15.21
C ILE A 22 13.46 -12.50 -16.08
N GLU A 23 13.57 -11.96 -17.29
CA GLU A 23 14.68 -12.27 -18.20
C GLU A 23 15.99 -11.59 -17.81
N ASP A 24 15.94 -10.58 -16.92
CA ASP A 24 17.13 -9.93 -16.38
C ASP A 24 17.49 -10.50 -14.99
N PRO A 25 18.56 -11.31 -14.90
CA PRO A 25 18.92 -12.00 -13.66
C PRO A 25 19.30 -11.05 -12.52
N ARG A 26 19.55 -9.77 -12.79
CA ARG A 26 19.88 -8.76 -11.77
C ARG A 26 18.73 -8.53 -10.79
N PHE A 27 17.49 -8.77 -11.20
CA PHE A 27 16.32 -8.57 -10.34
C PHE A 27 15.97 -9.79 -9.48
N GLY A 28 16.51 -10.97 -9.79
CA GLY A 28 16.43 -12.14 -8.90
C GLY A 28 15.06 -12.83 -8.79
N TYR A 29 14.09 -12.50 -9.65
CA TYR A 29 12.76 -13.13 -9.63
C TYR A 29 12.71 -14.37 -10.53
N SER A 30 12.07 -15.43 -10.03
CA SER A 30 11.88 -16.69 -10.74
C SER A 30 10.65 -16.71 -11.64
N SER A 31 9.67 -15.85 -11.38
CA SER A 31 8.42 -15.80 -12.14
C SER A 31 7.69 -14.46 -12.03
N VAL A 32 6.83 -14.18 -13.02
CA VAL A 32 5.92 -13.02 -12.99
C VAL A 32 5.04 -13.02 -11.74
N ALA A 33 4.62 -14.20 -11.28
CA ALA A 33 3.79 -14.35 -10.09
C ALA A 33 4.52 -13.97 -8.80
N GLU A 34 5.79 -14.37 -8.66
CA GLU A 34 6.63 -14.00 -7.51
C GLU A 34 6.83 -12.48 -7.44
N PHE A 35 7.25 -11.88 -8.55
CA PHE A 35 7.39 -10.43 -8.66
C PHE A 35 6.07 -9.71 -8.33
N SER A 36 4.96 -10.15 -8.92
CA SER A 36 3.66 -9.52 -8.73
C SER A 36 3.21 -9.59 -7.27
N LEU A 37 3.44 -10.72 -6.60
CA LEU A 37 3.07 -10.90 -5.20
C LEU A 37 3.84 -9.92 -4.29
N GLU A 38 5.13 -9.74 -4.52
CA GLU A 38 5.94 -8.79 -3.75
C GLU A 38 5.52 -7.35 -4.03
N ALA A 39 5.38 -6.98 -5.31
CA ALA A 39 4.93 -5.65 -5.71
C ALA A 39 3.58 -5.28 -5.08
N ILE A 40 2.63 -6.21 -5.04
CA ILE A 40 1.33 -6.03 -4.37
C ILE A 40 1.50 -5.80 -2.86
N LYS A 41 2.38 -6.56 -2.19
CA LYS A 41 2.63 -6.40 -0.75
C LYS A 41 3.22 -5.02 -0.42
N ILE A 42 4.26 -4.61 -1.15
CA ILE A 42 4.90 -3.30 -1.00
C ILE A 42 3.86 -2.20 -1.18
N ARG A 43 3.07 -2.26 -2.27
CA ARG A 43 2.06 -1.25 -2.54
C ARG A 43 0.96 -1.19 -1.48
N LEU A 44 0.54 -2.35 -0.96
CA LEU A 44 -0.46 -2.41 0.10
C LEU A 44 0.06 -1.80 1.41
N GLU A 45 1.33 -2.02 1.75
CA GLU A 45 1.98 -1.44 2.92
C GLU A 45 2.07 0.09 2.81
N GLU A 46 2.50 0.62 1.65
CA GLU A 46 2.51 2.07 1.40
C GLU A 46 1.12 2.70 1.59
N ILE A 47 0.08 2.04 1.08
CA ILE A 47 -1.30 2.53 1.23
C ILE A 47 -1.72 2.51 2.70
N ARG A 48 -1.40 1.45 3.45
CA ARG A 48 -1.70 1.36 4.89
C ARG A 48 -1.01 2.47 5.68
N ASN A 49 0.25 2.73 5.40
CA ASN A 49 1.03 3.77 6.08
C ASN A 49 0.41 5.16 5.82
N LYS A 50 0.05 5.47 4.57
CA LYS A 50 -0.64 6.72 4.23
C LYS A 50 -1.97 6.89 4.99
N LEU A 51 -2.76 5.82 5.07
CA LEU A 51 -4.03 5.84 5.80
C LEU A 51 -3.84 6.06 7.31
N GLU A 52 -2.82 5.47 7.91
CA GLU A 52 -2.50 5.68 9.34
C GLU A 52 -1.99 7.10 9.61
N GLU A 53 -1.16 7.65 8.73
CA GLU A 53 -0.72 9.05 8.81
C GLU A 53 -1.90 10.02 8.75
N GLU A 54 -2.81 9.83 7.80
CA GLU A 54 -4.03 10.63 7.66
C GLU A 54 -4.93 10.54 8.91
N LYS A 55 -5.12 9.33 9.46
CA LYS A 55 -5.87 9.15 10.72
C LYS A 55 -5.19 9.87 11.88
N GLY A 56 -3.87 9.78 11.98
CA GLY A 56 -3.08 10.47 13.00
C GLY A 56 -3.24 12.00 12.94
N LEU A 57 -3.13 12.56 11.73
CA LEU A 57 -3.35 13.98 11.47
C LEU A 57 -4.78 14.42 11.83
N ARG A 58 -5.78 13.63 11.42
CA ARG A 58 -7.19 13.89 11.74
C ARG A 58 -7.44 13.88 13.25
N LYS A 59 -6.89 12.89 13.97
CA LYS A 59 -7.01 12.78 15.44
C LYS A 59 -6.36 13.98 16.15
N ARG A 60 -5.18 14.43 15.70
CA ARG A 60 -4.52 15.64 16.24
C ARG A 60 -5.35 16.90 16.00
N LYS A 61 -5.91 17.07 14.80
CA LYS A 61 -6.79 18.21 14.47
C LYS A 61 -8.02 18.24 15.36
N LEU A 62 -8.69 17.10 15.52
CA LEU A 62 -9.85 16.97 16.41
C LEU A 62 -9.50 17.30 17.86
N LYS A 63 -8.36 16.79 18.38
CA LYS A 63 -7.91 17.09 19.74
C LYS A 63 -7.69 18.59 19.97
N ARG A 64 -7.10 19.30 19.00
CA ARG A 64 -6.91 20.76 19.05
C ARG A 64 -8.25 21.51 19.09
N ILE A 65 -9.20 21.12 18.22
CA ILE A 65 -10.54 21.72 18.18
C ILE A 65 -11.23 21.56 19.54
N VAL A 66 -11.24 20.33 20.09
CA VAL A 66 -11.84 20.05 21.40
C VAL A 66 -11.17 20.86 22.52
N GLN A 67 -9.84 20.98 22.51
CA GLN A 67 -9.11 21.79 23.49
C GLN A 67 -9.48 23.28 23.41
N ASN A 68 -9.64 23.82 22.20
CA ASN A 68 -10.03 25.22 22.01
C ASN A 68 -11.45 25.47 22.51
N ILE A 69 -12.40 24.60 22.19
CA ILE A 69 -13.78 24.68 22.70
C ILE A 69 -13.79 24.65 24.23
N LYS A 70 -13.05 23.72 24.85
CA LYS A 70 -12.94 23.64 26.32
C LYS A 70 -12.36 24.90 26.96
N LYS A 71 -11.42 25.58 26.29
CA LYS A 71 -10.85 26.85 26.77
C LYS A 71 -11.87 27.98 26.68
N SER A 72 -12.62 28.06 25.59
CA SER A 72 -13.65 29.10 25.38
C SER A 72 -14.83 28.98 26.35
N LEU A 73 -15.21 27.77 26.75
CA LEU A 73 -16.28 27.52 27.73
C LEU A 73 -15.87 27.79 29.20
N LYS A 74 -14.56 28.00 29.47
CA LYS A 74 -14.03 28.32 30.81
C LYS A 74 -13.82 29.83 31.02
N LYS A 75 -14.04 30.64 29.99
CA LYS A 75 -14.13 32.11 30.06
C LYS A 75 -15.58 32.50 30.18
#